data_AF-A0AAQ4DRQ3-F1
#
_entry.id   AF-A0AAQ4DRQ3-F1
#
_cell.length_a   1.000
_cell.length_b   1.000
_cell.length_c   1.000
_cell.angle_alpha   90.00
_cell.angle_beta   90.00
_cell.angle_gamma   90.00
#
_symmetry.space_group_name_H-M   'P 1'
#
loop_
_entity.id
_entity.type
_entity.pdbx_description
1 polymer ?
#
loop_
_entity_poly.entity_id
_entity_poly.type
_entity_poly.pdbx_seq_one_letter_code
_entity_poly.pdbx_strand_id
1 'polypeptide(L)'
;MLAHDLSWSRQFDRVAQCSYVVNGDQWVGFEDDVSLQSKAHLLLFTGGIAVWDICMDDFRGTFGRPLLARARDILLRNHTFGRSVRAKARMG
;
A
#
# COMPACT_ATOMS: atom_id res chain seq x y z
N MET A 1 -0.88 -13.91 5.18
CA MET A 1 -1.46 -15.23 4.82
C MET A 1 -0.75 -15.94 3.66
N LEU A 2 -0.01 -15.27 2.76
CA LEU A 2 0.67 -15.94 1.62
C LEU A 2 2.21 -16.00 1.70
N ALA A 3 2.86 -15.27 2.61
CA ALA A 3 4.33 -15.11 2.61
C ALA A 3 5.09 -15.85 3.74
N HIS A 4 4.39 -16.56 4.63
CA HIS A 4 5.02 -17.33 5.72
C HIS A 4 5.08 -18.83 5.45
N ASP A 5 4.40 -19.30 4.40
CA ASP A 5 4.56 -20.64 3.88
C ASP A 5 5.62 -20.61 2.78
N LEU A 6 6.73 -21.32 2.99
CA LEU A 6 7.93 -21.27 2.14
C LEU A 6 7.67 -21.79 0.71
N SER A 7 6.53 -22.44 0.45
CA SER A 7 6.13 -22.87 -0.89
C SER A 7 5.68 -21.72 -1.79
N TRP A 8 5.30 -20.57 -1.21
CA TRP A 8 4.83 -19.41 -1.96
C TRP A 8 5.97 -18.42 -2.16
N SER A 9 6.38 -18.25 -3.42
CA SER A 9 7.38 -17.25 -3.78
C SER A 9 6.72 -15.98 -4.28
N ARG A 10 7.01 -14.85 -3.62
CA ARG A 10 6.52 -13.52 -4.03
C ARG A 10 7.32 -13.02 -5.23
N GLN A 11 6.60 -12.60 -6.26
CA GLN A 11 7.13 -12.01 -7.48
C GLN A 11 6.52 -10.62 -7.70
N PHE A 12 7.18 -9.81 -8.55
CA PHE A 12 6.71 -8.47 -8.91
C PHE A 12 6.72 -8.32 -10.43
N ASP A 13 5.56 -8.02 -11.00
CA ASP A 13 5.44 -7.69 -12.41
C ASP A 13 5.85 -6.23 -12.62
N ARG A 14 6.91 -6.01 -13.40
CA ARG A 14 7.44 -4.66 -13.67
C ARG A 14 6.58 -3.87 -14.65
N VAL A 15 5.80 -4.54 -15.51
CA VAL A 15 4.92 -3.92 -16.49
C VAL A 15 3.61 -3.53 -15.82
N ALA A 16 2.97 -4.46 -15.12
CA ALA A 16 1.72 -4.21 -14.40
C ALA A 16 1.91 -3.42 -13.11
N GLN A 17 3.14 -3.37 -12.57
CA GLN A 17 3.47 -2.74 -11.28
C GLN A 17 2.66 -3.33 -10.11
N CYS A 18 2.47 -4.65 -10.11
CA CYS A 18 1.70 -5.40 -9.13
C CYS A 18 2.49 -6.61 -8.62
N SER A 19 2.18 -7.00 -7.39
CA SER A 19 2.77 -8.16 -6.74
C SER A 19 1.88 -9.39 -6.93
N TYR A 20 2.51 -10.56 -7.04
CA TYR A 20 1.80 -11.82 -7.10
C TYR A 20 2.61 -12.94 -6.46
N VAL A 21 1.95 -14.04 -6.12
CA VAL A 21 2.58 -15.27 -5.63
C VAL A 21 2.07 -16.47 -6.42
N VAL A 22 2.90 -17.51 -6.52
CA VAL A 22 2.58 -18.77 -7.20
C VAL A 22 2.94 -19.94 -6.30
N ASN A 23 2.07 -20.94 -6.23
CA ASN A 23 2.35 -22.24 -5.61
C ASN A 23 1.61 -23.34 -6.40
N GLY A 24 2.37 -24.19 -7.10
CA GLY A 24 1.79 -25.19 -7.99
C GLY A 24 0.99 -24.56 -9.13
N ASP A 25 -0.29 -24.89 -9.20
CA ASP A 25 -1.26 -24.36 -10.18
C ASP A 25 -2.04 -23.14 -9.64
N GLN A 26 -1.77 -22.70 -8.41
CA GLN A 26 -2.43 -21.57 -7.78
C GLN A 26 -1.65 -20.27 -8.00
N TRP A 27 -2.36 -19.21 -8.35
CA TRP A 27 -1.82 -17.86 -8.56
C TRP A 27 -2.68 -16.83 -7.86
N VAL A 28 -2.06 -15.91 -7.12
CA VAL A 28 -2.77 -14.81 -6.44
C VAL A 28 -2.03 -13.50 -6.69
N GLY A 29 -2.73 -12.54 -7.30
CA GLY A 29 -2.30 -11.14 -7.41
C GLY A 29 -2.81 -10.33 -6.22
N PHE A 30 -1.98 -9.42 -5.70
CA PHE A 30 -2.32 -8.60 -4.54
C PHE A 30 -1.56 -7.28 -4.55
N GLU A 31 -1.97 -6.38 -3.64
CA GLU A 31 -1.25 -5.15 -3.35
C GLU A 31 -0.35 -5.31 -2.13
N ASP A 32 0.86 -4.77 -2.19
CA ASP A 32 1.79 -4.69 -1.08
C ASP A 32 2.46 -3.30 -1.03
N ASP A 33 3.40 -3.12 -0.10
CA ASP A 33 4.13 -1.85 0.05
C ASP A 33 4.87 -1.41 -1.22
N VAL A 34 5.27 -2.35 -2.08
CA VAL A 34 6.02 -2.07 -3.30
C VAL A 34 5.06 -1.62 -4.40
N SER A 35 3.98 -2.37 -4.64
CA SER A 35 2.98 -2.01 -5.65
C SER A 35 2.25 -0.71 -5.31
N LEU A 36 1.99 -0.45 -4.02
CA LEU A 36 1.40 0.80 -3.55
C LEU A 36 2.33 2.00 -3.78
N GLN A 37 3.64 1.83 -3.56
CA GLN A 37 4.63 2.86 -3.89
C GLN A 37 4.73 3.09 -5.39
N SER A 38 4.65 2.03 -6.20
CA SER A 38 4.57 2.19 -7.64
C SER A 38 3.33 3.01 -8.00
N LYS A 39 2.14 2.72 -7.47
CA LYS A 39 0.93 3.52 -7.77
C LYS A 39 0.93 4.93 -7.19
N ALA A 40 1.82 5.24 -6.24
CA ALA A 40 1.91 6.56 -5.63
C ALA A 40 2.20 7.70 -6.63
N HIS A 41 2.82 7.42 -7.79
CA HIS A 41 3.02 8.45 -8.82
C HIS A 41 1.68 8.92 -9.42
N LEU A 42 0.66 8.07 -9.45
CA LEU A 42 -0.67 8.42 -9.94
C LEU A 42 -1.31 9.50 -9.07
N LEU A 43 -0.97 9.57 -7.78
CA LEU A 43 -1.41 10.62 -6.86
C LEU A 43 -0.97 12.03 -7.27
N LEU A 44 0.07 12.15 -8.09
CA LEU A 44 0.47 13.47 -8.62
C LEU A 44 -0.59 14.02 -9.58
N PHE A 45 -1.39 13.13 -10.15
CA PHE A 45 -2.40 13.44 -11.17
C PHE A 45 -3.84 13.19 -10.67
N THR A 46 -4.02 12.51 -9.52
CA THR A 46 -5.32 12.27 -8.90
C THR A 46 -5.50 13.09 -7.63
N GLY A 47 -6.77 13.35 -7.25
CA GLY A 47 -7.09 14.05 -5.99
C GLY A 47 -6.96 13.18 -4.73
N GLY A 48 -6.66 11.89 -4.87
CA GLY A 48 -6.59 10.93 -3.76
C GLY A 48 -6.64 9.47 -4.20
N ILE A 49 -6.84 8.57 -3.22
CA ILE A 49 -7.00 7.12 -3.37
C ILE A 49 -8.34 6.70 -2.75
N ALA A 50 -9.01 5.73 -3.36
CA ALA A 50 -10.07 4.94 -2.74
C ALA A 50 -9.53 3.56 -2.36
N VAL A 51 -9.95 3.02 -1.22
CA VAL A 51 -9.53 1.71 -0.71
C VAL A 51 -10.76 0.80 -0.63
N TRP A 52 -10.66 -0.39 -1.21
CA TRP A 52 -11.70 -1.41 -1.16
C TRP A 52 -11.11 -2.77 -0.77
N ASP A 53 -11.49 -3.40 0.34
CA ASP A 53 -12.19 -2.82 1.48
C ASP A 53 -11.26 -2.66 2.68
N ILE A 54 -11.69 -1.89 3.67
CA ILE A 54 -10.91 -1.63 4.88
C ILE A 54 -10.82 -2.86 5.80
N CYS A 55 -11.76 -3.80 5.68
CA CYS A 55 -11.86 -4.98 6.52
C CYS A 55 -10.85 -6.07 6.11
N MET A 56 -10.38 -6.03 4.86
CA MET A 56 -9.36 -6.93 4.34
C MET A 56 -7.92 -6.49 4.66
N ASP A 57 -7.71 -5.29 5.19
CA ASP A 57 -6.38 -4.84 5.62
C ASP A 57 -5.96 -5.53 6.93
N ASP A 58 -4.66 -5.54 7.22
CA ASP A 58 -4.11 -6.16 8.42
C ASP A 58 -4.29 -5.26 9.67
N PHE A 59 -5.54 -4.95 10.03
CA PHE A 59 -5.85 -4.08 11.17
C PHE A 59 -5.42 -4.66 12.52
N ARG A 60 -5.16 -5.97 12.59
CA ARG A 60 -4.62 -6.65 13.78
C ARG A 60 -3.10 -6.59 13.86
N GLY A 61 -2.42 -6.13 12.82
CA GLY A 61 -0.96 -6.06 12.75
C GLY A 61 -0.27 -7.43 12.83
N THR A 62 -0.92 -8.48 12.34
CA THR A 62 -0.40 -9.85 12.41
C THR A 62 0.77 -10.08 11.46
N PHE A 63 0.79 -9.36 10.34
CA PHE A 63 1.76 -9.47 9.26
C PHE A 63 2.61 -8.21 9.09
N GLY A 64 2.37 -7.20 9.92
CA GLY A 64 3.15 -5.98 9.97
C GLY A 64 2.26 -4.75 10.02
N ARG A 65 2.53 -3.79 9.14
CA ARG A 65 1.84 -2.50 9.15
C ARG A 65 0.69 -2.54 8.13
N PRO A 66 -0.52 -2.06 8.49
CA PRO A 66 -1.64 -2.00 7.56
C PRO A 66 -1.32 -1.16 6.30
N LEU A 67 -1.79 -1.62 5.14
CA LEU A 67 -1.59 -0.94 3.86
C LEU A 67 -2.25 0.44 3.84
N LEU A 68 -3.39 0.62 4.50
CA LEU A 68 -4.04 1.92 4.63
C LEU A 68 -3.14 2.94 5.36
N ALA A 69 -2.42 2.50 6.39
CA ALA A 69 -1.47 3.36 7.10
C ALA A 69 -0.30 3.76 6.19
N ARG A 70 0.14 2.86 5.29
CA ARG A 70 1.17 3.17 4.29
C ARG A 70 0.65 4.16 3.24
N ALA A 71 -0.56 3.96 2.72
CA ALA A 71 -1.19 4.86 1.75
C ALA A 71 -1.34 6.28 2.31
N ARG A 72 -1.78 6.39 3.57
CA ARG A 72 -1.85 7.67 4.30
C ARG A 72 -0.48 8.36 4.36
N ASP A 73 0.57 7.62 4.69
CA ASP A 73 1.91 8.21 4.80
C ASP A 73 2.43 8.71 3.44
N ILE A 74 2.14 8.00 2.35
CA ILE A 74 2.47 8.43 0.99
C ILE A 74 1.75 9.74 0.65
N LEU A 75 0.44 9.80 0.89
CA LEU A 75 -0.37 11.00 0.67
C LEU A 75 0.14 12.22 1.47
N LEU A 76 0.41 12.02 2.77
CA LEU A 76 0.84 13.11 3.65
C LEU A 76 2.29 13.56 3.45
N ARG A 77 3.12 12.76 2.77
CA ARG A 77 4.51 13.10 2.44
C ARG A 77 4.62 13.87 1.11
N ASN A 78 3.77 13.54 0.13
CA ASN A 78 3.85 14.14 -1.21
C ASN A 78 3.05 15.44 -1.39
N HIS A 79 2.06 15.74 -0.53
CA HIS A 79 1.35 17.01 -0.62
C HIS A 79 1.98 18.12 0.24
N THR A 80 2.13 19.30 -0.38
CA THR A 80 2.25 20.61 0.27
C THR A 80 1.17 20.83 1.36
N PHE A 81 0.01 20.17 1.23
CA PHE A 81 -1.07 20.11 2.23
C PHE A 81 -0.60 19.63 3.61
N GLY A 82 0.31 18.65 3.67
CA GLY A 82 0.86 18.13 4.92
C GLY A 82 1.74 19.13 5.69
N ARG A 83 2.24 20.19 5.03
CA ARG A 83 2.92 21.30 5.70
C ARG A 83 1.93 22.27 6.34
N SER A 84 0.79 22.56 5.68
CA SER A 84 -0.25 23.45 6.20
C SER A 84 -0.97 22.86 7.43
N VAL A 85 -1.34 21.57 7.39
CA VAL A 85 -1.99 20.89 8.53
C VAL A 85 -1.06 20.80 9.75
N ARG A 86 0.23 20.48 9.55
CA ARG A 86 1.22 20.45 10.63
C ARG A 86 1.58 21.83 11.17
N ALA A 87 1.54 22.86 10.34
CA ALA A 87 1.73 24.24 10.79
C ALA A 87 0.58 24.69 11.70
N LYS A 88 -0.67 24.34 11.36
CA LYS A 88 -1.86 24.68 12.16
C LYS A 88 -1.90 23.97 13.52
N ALA A 89 -1.43 22.72 13.59
CA ALA A 89 -1.41 21.91 14.82
C ALA A 89 -0.29 22.29 15.82
N ARG A 90 0.67 23.14 15.43
CA ARG A 90 1.76 23.63 16.30
C ARG A 90 1.54 25.04 16.85
N MET A 91 0.46 25.70 16.42
CA MET A 91 0.09 27.06 16.83
C MET A 91 -1.09 27.08 17.83
N GLY A 92 -1.49 25.91 18.34
CA GLY A 92 -2.52 25.74 19.37
C GLY A 92 -1.96 25.05 20.60
#